data_AF-A0A1B8H579-F1
#
_entry.id   AF-A0A1B8H579-F1
#
_cell.length_a   1.000
_cell.length_b   1.000
_cell.length_c   1.000
_cell.angle_alpha   90.00
_cell.angle_beta   90.00
_cell.angle_gamma   90.00
#
_symmetry.space_group_name_H-M   'P 1'
#
loop_
_entity.id
_entity.type
_entity.pdbx_description
1 polymer ?
#
loop_
_entity_poly.entity_id
_entity_poly.type
_entity_poly.pdbx_seq_one_letter_code
_entity_poly.pdbx_strand_id
1 'polypeptide(L)' 'MVIRRLITEAGDDMDYWFVSYKVRARNGDTLQGHQITETAAGVSPLVALEEATQKIADESQADLRSVRVLAFNRV' A
#
# COMPACT_ATOMS: atom_id res chain seq x y z
N MET A 1 24.60 11.34 15.15
CA MET A 1 23.87 10.23 15.80
C MET A 1 22.38 10.55 15.97
N VAL A 2 21.76 11.25 15.02
CA VAL A 2 20.33 11.67 15.08
C VAL A 2 19.45 10.79 14.19
N ILE A 3 19.98 10.40 13.02
CA ILE A 3 19.29 9.55 12.04
C ILE A 3 18.90 8.19 12.61
N ARG A 4 19.76 7.56 13.44
CA ARG A 4 19.44 6.27 14.07
C ARG A 4 18.23 6.34 15.01
N ARG A 5 18.07 7.43 15.76
CA ARG A 5 17.00 7.57 16.75
C ARG A 5 15.64 7.81 16.10
N LEU A 6 15.60 8.56 15.00
CA LEU A 6 14.38 8.78 14.20
C LEU A 6 13.85 7.49 13.55
N ILE A 7 14.75 6.57 13.16
CA ILE A 7 14.37 5.28 12.57
C ILE A 7 13.79 4.33 13.63
N THR A 8 14.33 4.34 14.85
CA THR A 8 13.89 3.41 15.92
C THR A 8 12.54 3.81 16.53
N GLU A 9 12.26 5.11 16.71
CA GLU A 9 10.98 5.54 17.31
C GLU A 9 9.78 5.46 16.34
N ALA A 10 10.00 5.47 15.02
CA ALA A 10 8.93 5.34 14.02
C ALA A 10 8.71 3.90 13.53
N GLY A 11 9.70 3.01 13.71
CA GLY A 11 9.72 1.68 13.10
C GLY A 11 9.23 0.53 13.99
N ASP A 12 9.21 0.69 15.32
CA ASP A 12 8.83 -0.44 16.21
C ASP A 12 7.32 -0.73 16.22
N ASP A 13 6.49 0.24 15.81
CA ASP A 13 5.02 0.16 15.83
C ASP A 13 4.38 0.06 14.44
N MET A 14 5.17 -0.06 13.36
CA MET A 14 4.66 -0.04 11.98
C MET A 14 5.12 -1.24 11.15
N ASP A 15 4.19 -1.79 10.38
CA ASP A 15 4.44 -2.83 9.38
C ASP A 15 4.43 -2.23 7.97
N TYR A 16 5.41 -2.62 7.16
CA TYR A 16 5.58 -2.14 5.79
C TYR A 16 5.18 -3.22 4.79
N TRP A 17 4.43 -2.83 3.76
CA TRP A 17 3.89 -3.74 2.75
C TRP A 17 4.22 -3.24 1.36
N PHE A 18 4.98 -4.04 0.60
CA PHE A 18 5.20 -3.80 -0.81
C PHE A 18 3.96 -4.27 -1.60
N VAL A 19 3.42 -3.38 -2.42
CA VAL A 19 2.26 -3.66 -3.27
C VAL A 19 2.58 -3.28 -4.70
N SER A 20 2.47 -4.24 -5.63
CA SER A 20 2.48 -3.98 -7.07
C SER A 20 1.07 -4.15 -7.62
N TYR A 21 0.63 -3.22 -8.47
CA TYR A 21 -0.74 -3.18 -8.94
C TYR A 21 -0.88 -2.70 -10.38
N LYS A 22 -2.05 -3.03 -10.96
CA LYS A 22 -2.59 -2.46 -12.18
C LYS A 22 -4.03 -2.01 -11.91
N VAL A 23 -4.40 -0.82 -12.37
CA VAL A 23 -5.72 -0.25 -12.09
C VAL A 23 -6.26 0.46 -13.34
N ARG A 24 -7.56 0.33 -13.58
CA ARG A 24 -8.25 1.08 -14.63
C ARG A 24 -8.99 2.25 -14.00
N ALA A 25 -8.54 3.46 -14.29
CA ALA A 25 -9.14 4.70 -13.82
C ALA A 25 -10.47 4.98 -14.54
N ARG A 26 -11.35 5.77 -13.92
CA ARG A 26 -12.67 6.09 -14.49
C ARG A 26 -12.60 6.89 -15.79
N ASN A 27 -11.50 7.61 -16.01
CA ASN A 27 -11.24 8.33 -17.25
C ASN A 27 -10.90 7.40 -18.44
N GLY A 28 -10.78 6.09 -18.21
CA GLY A 28 -10.45 5.09 -19.23
C GLY A 28 -8.98 4.68 -19.25
N ASP A 29 -8.10 5.40 -18.55
CA ASP A 29 -6.68 5.11 -18.49
C ASP A 29 -6.39 3.85 -17.69
N THR A 30 -5.30 3.18 -18.07
CA THR A 30 -4.77 2.06 -17.31
C THR A 30 -3.42 2.45 -16.72
N LEU A 31 -3.35 2.41 -15.40
CA LEU A 31 -2.16 2.72 -14.63
C LEU A 31 -1.55 1.43 -14.09
N GLN A 32 -0.22 1.38 -14.04
CA GLN A 32 0.54 0.32 -13.41
C GLN A 32 1.57 0.96 -12.48
N GLY A 33 1.72 0.41 -11.28
CA GLY A 33 2.60 0.99 -10.29
C GLY A 33 3.03 0.01 -9.21
N HIS A 34 3.85 0.52 -8.32
CA HIS A 34 4.19 -0.11 -7.06
C HIS A 34 4.22 0.96 -5.97
N GLN A 35 3.86 0.59 -4.74
CA GLN A 35 4.00 1.45 -3.58
C GLN A 35 4.34 0.64 -2.33
N ILE A 36 4.86 1.33 -1.32
CA ILE A 36 4.97 0.81 0.05
C ILE A 36 3.80 1.38 0.85
N THR A 37 3.01 0.50 1.46
CA THR A 37 1.94 0.87 2.39
C THR A 37 2.42 0.59 3.81
N GLU A 38 2.14 1.53 4.69
CA GLU A 38 2.47 1.44 6.12
C GLU A 38 1.19 1.17 6.89
N THR A 39 1.22 0.19 7.80
CA THR A 39 0.11 -0.12 8.71
C THR A 39 0.63 -0.16 10.14
N ALA A 40 -0.25 -0.08 11.13
CA ALA A 40 0.15 -0.38 12.50
C ALA A 40 0.69 -1.82 12.61
N ALA A 41 1.62 -2.05 13.53
CA ALA A 41 2.19 -3.35 13.78
C ALA A 41 1.12 -4.36 14.23
N GLY A 42 1.20 -5.58 13.69
CA GLY A 42 0.28 -6.66 14.06
C GLY A 42 -1.06 -6.62 13.32
N VAL A 43 -1.24 -5.69 12.38
CA VAL A 43 -2.36 -5.72 11.43
C VAL A 43 -2.26 -6.99 10.57
N SER A 44 -3.40 -7.65 10.37
CA SER A 44 -3.44 -8.87 9.57
C SER A 44 -3.13 -8.55 8.09
N PRO A 45 -2.48 -9.48 7.34
CA PRO A 45 -2.20 -9.27 5.92
C PRO A 45 -3.45 -8.94 5.08
N LEU A 46 -4.62 -9.46 5.47
CA LEU A 46 -5.88 -9.18 4.80
C LEU A 46 -6.28 -7.70 4.94
N VAL A 47 -6.24 -7.18 6.16
CA VAL A 47 -6.59 -5.77 6.44
C VAL A 47 -5.60 -4.83 5.76
N ALA A 48 -4.30 -5.14 5.82
CA ALA A 48 -3.27 -4.36 5.13
C ALA A 48 -3.49 -4.36 3.60
N LEU A 49 -3.90 -5.49 3.02
CA LEU A 49 -4.24 -5.58 1.60
C LEU A 49 -5.49 -4.77 1.25
N GLU A 50 -6.53 -4.81 2.08
CA GLU A 50 -7.77 -4.03 1.88
C GLU A 50 -7.47 -2.53 1.91
N GLU A 51 -6.74 -2.06 2.92
CA GLU A 51 -6.32 -0.67 3.06
C GLU A 51 -5.46 -0.22 1.86
N ALA A 52 -4.47 -1.02 1.46
CA ALA A 52 -3.65 -0.72 0.30
C ALA A 52 -4.45 -0.66 -1.00
N THR A 53 -5.41 -1.58 -1.18
CA THR A 53 -6.25 -1.63 -2.39
C THR A 53 -7.19 -0.42 -2.45
N GLN A 54 -7.77 -0.03 -1.31
CA GLN A 54 -8.61 1.16 -1.20
C GLN A 54 -7.81 2.43 -1.52
N LYS A 55 -6.62 2.57 -0.93
CA LYS A 55 -5.70 3.68 -1.23
C LYS A 55 -5.39 3.79 -2.72
N ILE A 56 -5.06 2.67 -3.38
CA ILE A 56 -4.78 2.64 -4.83
C ILE A 56 -6.00 3.13 -5.63
N ALA A 57 -7.20 2.67 -5.26
CA ALA A 57 -8.43 3.06 -5.94
C ALA A 57 -8.67 4.57 -5.83
N ASP A 58 -8.51 5.13 -4.64
CA ASP A 58 -8.73 6.55 -4.37
C ASP A 58 -7.72 7.43 -5.11
N GLU A 59 -6.43 7.11 -5.01
CA GLU A 59 -5.34 7.85 -5.68
C GLU A 59 -5.46 7.78 -7.22
N SER A 60 -5.94 6.65 -7.74
CA SER A 60 -6.11 6.43 -9.18
C SER A 60 -7.48 6.88 -9.70
N GLN A 61 -8.32 7.46 -8.85
CA GLN A 61 -9.71 7.84 -9.18
C GLN A 61 -10.47 6.70 -9.87
N ALA A 62 -10.36 5.51 -9.29
CA ALA A 62 -10.82 4.26 -9.84
C ALA A 62 -11.84 3.59 -8.90
N ASP A 63 -12.64 2.69 -9.44
CA ASP A 63 -13.47 1.83 -8.59
C ASP A 63 -12.61 0.72 -7.98
N LEU A 64 -12.89 0.32 -6.74
CA LEU A 64 -12.14 -0.74 -6.07
C LEU A 64 -12.07 -2.04 -6.92
N ARG A 65 -13.17 -2.34 -7.63
CA ARG A 65 -13.29 -3.51 -8.51
C ARG A 65 -12.35 -3.47 -9.73
N SER A 66 -11.80 -2.32 -10.09
CA SER A 66 -10.87 -2.18 -11.21
C SER A 66 -9.40 -2.27 -10.78
N VAL A 67 -9.11 -2.34 -9.48
CA VAL A 67 -7.76 -2.57 -8.95
C VAL A 67 -7.41 -4.05 -9.06
N ARG A 68 -6.19 -4.35 -9.52
CA ARG A 68 -5.60 -5.68 -9.58
C ARG A 68 -4.26 -5.64 -8.87
N VAL A 69 -4.18 -6.26 -7.71
CA VAL A 69 -2.91 -6.47 -7.00
C VAL A 69 -2.20 -7.65 -7.66
N LEU A 70 -0.96 -7.42 -8.11
CA LEU A 70 -0.12 -8.38 -8.80
C LEU A 70 0.88 -9.05 -7.85
N ALA A 71 1.32 -8.30 -6.84
CA ALA A 71 2.18 -8.80 -5.77
C ALA A 71 1.88 -8.02 -4.48
N PHE A 72 1.90 -8.74 -3.36
CA PHE A 72 1.69 -8.19 -2.03
C PHE A 72 2.58 -8.94 -1.04
N ASN A 73 3.55 -8.26 -0.44
CA ASN A 73 4.50 -8.86 0.49
C ASN A 73 4.79 -7.91 1.66
N ARG A 74 4.96 -8.46 2.87
CA ARG A 74 5.53 -7.71 3.99
C ARG A 74 7.01 -7.45 3.72
N VAL A 75 7.49 -6.26 4.06
CA VAL A 75 8.88 -5.80 3.90
C VAL A 75 9.59 -5.79 5.24
#